data_AF-A0A511D522-F1
#
_entry.id   AF-A0A511D522-F1
#
_cell.length_a   1.000
_cell.length_b   1.000
_cell.length_c   1.000
_cell.angle_alpha   90.00
_cell.angle_beta   90.00
_cell.angle_gamma   90.00
#
_symmetry.space_group_name_H-M   'P 1'
#
loop_
_entity.id
_entity.type
_entity.pdbx_description
1 polymer ?
#
loop_
_entity_poly.entity_id
_entity_poly.type
_entity_poly.pdbx_seq_one_letter_code
_entity_poly.pdbx_strand_id
1 'polypeptide(L)'
;MALNGQLVAPSPADDLLARMDEPQVVAALNTLLDHADLLALLVVGLDGMLSRSEVIGDSLAEALGELRGNVPGGSLPPIDYKALASSLATLSGSVVGATPALSALLSSSLTDPKAVQVISQLAGALVEGREQIDRDPAAPSGVFGLLRALKDEDVARGLGYLLQVAKAFGRQLGSS
;
A
#
# COMPACT_ATOMS: atom_id res chain seq x y z
N MET A 1 7.33 -70.15 -5.13
CA MET A 1 7.07 -69.09 -4.14
C MET A 1 6.91 -67.80 -4.91
N ALA A 2 5.67 -67.32 -5.04
CA ALA A 2 5.34 -66.16 -5.86
C ALA A 2 5.78 -64.86 -5.18
N LEU A 3 6.42 -63.99 -5.96
CA LEU A 3 6.89 -62.67 -5.58
C LEU A 3 5.71 -61.74 -5.34
N ASN A 4 5.40 -61.46 -4.06
CA ASN A 4 4.50 -60.36 -3.70
C ASN A 4 5.31 -59.07 -3.52
N GLY A 5 5.73 -58.49 -4.65
CA GLY A 5 6.14 -57.08 -4.70
C GLY A 5 4.90 -56.23 -4.95
N GLN A 6 4.21 -55.84 -3.87
CA GLN A 6 3.19 -54.80 -3.96
C GLN A 6 3.84 -53.54 -4.54
N LEU A 7 3.42 -53.17 -5.75
CA LEU A 7 3.73 -51.89 -6.38
C LEU A 7 3.12 -50.80 -5.50
N VAL A 8 3.92 -50.25 -4.59
CA VAL A 8 3.59 -48.99 -3.91
C VAL A 8 3.45 -47.96 -5.02
N ALA A 9 2.22 -47.50 -5.27
CA ALA A 9 1.99 -46.43 -6.22
C ALA A 9 2.82 -45.22 -5.76
N PRO A 10 3.62 -44.59 -6.63
CA PRO A 10 4.46 -43.46 -6.24
C PRO A 10 3.56 -42.41 -5.59
N SER A 11 3.87 -42.06 -4.35
CA SER A 11 3.14 -41.03 -3.64
C SER A 11 3.59 -39.66 -4.14
N PRO A 12 2.75 -38.61 -4.06
CA PRO A 12 3.15 -37.25 -4.40
C PRO A 12 4.40 -36.77 -3.63
N ALA A 13 4.64 -37.35 -2.46
CA ALA A 13 5.84 -37.08 -1.67
C ALA A 13 7.10 -37.72 -2.28
N ASP A 14 6.98 -38.92 -2.87
CA ASP A 14 8.08 -39.60 -3.56
C ASP A 14 8.50 -38.84 -4.83
N ASP A 15 7.53 -38.29 -5.57
CA ASP A 15 7.79 -37.43 -6.74
C ASP A 15 8.46 -36.10 -6.36
N LEU A 16 8.11 -35.53 -5.20
CA LEU A 16 8.77 -34.33 -4.68
C LEU A 16 10.19 -34.65 -4.22
N LEU A 17 10.40 -35.77 -3.52
CA LEU A 17 11.72 -36.25 -3.11
C LEU A 17 12.63 -36.47 -4.31
N ALA A 18 12.14 -37.08 -5.39
CA ALA A 18 12.89 -37.26 -6.63
C ALA A 18 13.29 -35.93 -7.29
N ARG A 19 12.43 -34.89 -7.20
CA ARG A 19 12.76 -33.53 -7.70
C ARG A 19 13.71 -32.78 -6.77
N MET A 20 13.72 -33.08 -5.47
CA MET A 20 14.66 -32.50 -4.50
C MET A 20 16.10 -33.05 -4.67
N ASP A 21 16.29 -34.15 -5.40
CA ASP A 21 17.63 -34.57 -5.81
C ASP A 21 18.24 -33.63 -6.86
N GLU A 22 17.44 -32.77 -7.50
CA GLU A 22 17.93 -31.75 -8.42
C GLU A 22 18.42 -30.50 -7.66
N PRO A 23 19.71 -30.12 -7.77
CA PRO A 23 20.27 -29.01 -7.00
C PRO A 23 19.62 -27.65 -7.32
N GLN A 24 19.09 -27.50 -8.54
CA GLN A 24 18.37 -26.28 -8.95
C GLN A 24 17.01 -26.17 -8.26
N VAL A 25 16.32 -27.29 -8.05
CA VAL A 25 15.01 -27.34 -7.38
C VAL A 25 15.17 -27.01 -5.90
N VAL A 26 16.19 -27.56 -5.24
CA VAL A 26 16.50 -27.25 -3.83
C VAL A 26 16.87 -25.78 -3.65
N ALA A 27 17.65 -25.20 -4.55
CA ALA A 27 18.00 -23.78 -4.50
C ALA A 27 16.78 -22.87 -4.68
N ALA A 28 15.87 -23.23 -5.61
CA ALA A 28 14.62 -22.51 -5.81
C ALA A 28 13.68 -22.65 -4.60
N LEU A 29 13.59 -23.83 -3.99
CA LEU A 29 12.82 -24.07 -2.78
C LEU A 29 13.36 -23.28 -1.60
N ASN A 30 14.68 -23.29 -1.35
CA ASN A 30 15.28 -22.46 -0.32
C ASN A 30 15.01 -20.98 -0.55
N THR A 31 15.16 -20.49 -1.78
CA THR A 31 14.84 -19.09 -2.11
C THR A 31 13.37 -18.76 -1.82
N LEU A 32 12.43 -19.65 -2.15
CA LEU A 32 11.01 -19.45 -1.87
C LEU A 32 10.71 -19.50 -0.36
N LEU A 33 11.36 -20.39 0.39
CA LEU A 33 11.22 -20.52 1.84
C LEU A 33 11.82 -19.30 2.56
N ASP A 34 12.98 -18.82 2.12
CA ASP A 34 13.65 -17.61 2.63
C ASP A 34 12.81 -16.34 2.44
N HIS A 35 11.91 -16.35 1.46
CA HIS A 35 11.03 -15.22 1.13
C HIS A 35 9.54 -15.55 1.35
N ALA A 36 9.22 -16.58 2.15
CA ALA A 36 7.85 -17.01 2.40
C ALA A 36 6.99 -15.89 3.01
N ASP A 37 7.58 -15.03 3.84
CA ASP A 37 6.91 -13.88 4.45
C ASP A 37 6.49 -12.84 3.40
N LEU A 38 7.31 -12.64 2.36
CA LEU A 38 6.98 -11.77 1.22
C LEU A 38 5.89 -12.38 0.33
N LEU A 39 5.87 -13.71 0.20
CA LEU A 39 4.79 -14.41 -0.51
C LEU A 39 3.46 -14.24 0.22
N ALA A 40 3.46 -14.34 1.56
CA ALA A 40 2.26 -14.09 2.37
C ALA A 40 1.78 -12.63 2.22
N LEU A 41 2.70 -11.65 2.24
CA LEU A 41 2.38 -10.25 2.00
C LEU A 41 1.83 -10.01 0.59
N LEU A 42 2.39 -10.66 -0.43
CA LEU A 42 1.89 -10.59 -1.81
C LEU A 42 0.49 -11.19 -1.94
N VAL A 43 0.22 -12.31 -1.28
CA VAL A 43 -1.11 -12.94 -1.28
C VAL A 43 -2.14 -12.02 -0.63
N VAL A 44 -1.83 -11.44 0.52
CA VAL A 44 -2.71 -10.47 1.21
C VAL A 44 -2.88 -9.19 0.38
N GLY A 45 -1.81 -8.71 -0.26
CA GLY A 45 -1.86 -7.55 -1.14
C GLY A 45 -2.70 -7.80 -2.39
N LEU A 46 -2.61 -8.99 -2.98
CA LEU A 46 -3.40 -9.41 -4.13
C LEU A 46 -4.88 -9.56 -3.78
N ASP A 47 -5.20 -10.12 -2.61
CA ASP A 47 -6.57 -10.22 -2.08
C ASP A 47 -7.18 -8.83 -1.83
N GLY A 48 -6.39 -7.92 -1.26
CA GLY A 48 -6.76 -6.50 -1.09
C GLY A 48 -6.97 -5.76 -2.41
N MET A 49 -6.24 -6.10 -3.47
CA MET A 49 -6.44 -5.54 -4.81
C MET A 49 -7.69 -6.12 -5.48
N LEU A 50 -7.93 -7.42 -5.37
CA LEU A 50 -9.11 -8.09 -5.93
C LEU A 50 -10.39 -7.57 -5.29
N SER A 51 -10.45 -7.51 -3.96
CA SER A 51 -11.61 -6.96 -3.24
C SER A 51 -11.91 -5.50 -3.61
N ARG A 52 -10.87 -4.67 -3.76
CA ARG A 52 -11.03 -3.28 -4.24
C ARG A 52 -11.46 -3.21 -5.69
N SER A 53 -11.05 -4.17 -6.54
CA SER A 53 -11.48 -4.20 -7.94
C SER A 53 -12.97 -4.49 -8.10
N GLU A 54 -13.58 -5.28 -7.19
CA GLU A 54 -15.03 -5.49 -7.13
C GLU A 54 -15.75 -4.17 -6.76
N VAL A 55 -15.28 -3.48 -5.71
CA VAL A 55 -15.86 -2.19 -5.28
C VAL A 55 -15.72 -1.10 -6.35
N ILE A 56 -14.57 -1.02 -7.00
CA ILE A 56 -14.34 -0.10 -8.13
C ILE A 56 -15.18 -0.50 -9.34
N GLY A 57 -15.33 -1.81 -9.59
CA GLY A 57 -16.16 -2.36 -10.65
C GLY A 57 -17.63 -1.99 -10.48
N ASP A 58 -18.15 -2.11 -9.26
CA ASP A 58 -19.52 -1.74 -8.91
C ASP A 58 -19.73 -0.23 -9.07
N SER A 59 -18.80 0.58 -8.55
CA SER A 59 -18.85 2.06 -8.68
C SER A 59 -18.77 2.52 -10.14
N LEU A 60 -17.98 1.83 -10.96
CA LEU A 60 -17.84 2.10 -12.39
C LEU A 60 -19.09 1.65 -13.17
N ALA A 61 -19.67 0.49 -12.82
CA ALA A 61 -20.90 -0.01 -13.42
C ALA A 61 -22.08 0.92 -13.10
N GLU A 62 -22.15 1.43 -11.87
CA GLU A 62 -23.13 2.42 -11.43
C GLU A 62 -22.96 3.74 -12.18
N ALA A 63 -21.74 4.27 -12.27
CA ALA A 63 -21.43 5.47 -13.04
C ALA A 63 -21.76 5.32 -14.54
N LEU A 64 -21.49 4.15 -15.15
CA LEU A 64 -21.89 3.86 -16.52
C LEU A 64 -23.41 3.74 -16.68
N GLY A 65 -24.09 3.20 -15.66
CA GLY A 65 -25.55 3.14 -15.59
C GLY A 65 -26.19 4.53 -15.55
N GLU A 66 -25.67 5.42 -14.70
CA GLU A 66 -26.08 6.83 -14.62
C GLU A 66 -25.80 7.58 -15.92
N LEU A 67 -24.62 7.38 -16.51
CA LEU A 67 -24.26 8.02 -17.78
C LEU A 67 -25.17 7.54 -18.92
N ARG A 68 -25.51 6.24 -18.96
CA ARG A 68 -26.49 5.69 -19.93
C ARG A 68 -27.90 6.22 -19.69
N GLY A 69 -28.30 6.39 -18.43
CA GLY A 69 -29.61 6.94 -18.03
C GLY A 69 -29.79 8.41 -18.38
N ASN A 70 -28.69 9.18 -18.43
CA ASN A 70 -28.68 10.62 -18.70
C ASN A 70 -28.40 10.99 -20.17
N VAL A 71 -28.18 10.02 -21.08
CA VAL A 71 -27.97 10.26 -22.52
C VAL A 71 -29.27 10.02 -23.30
N PRO A 72 -29.95 11.08 -23.80
CA PRO A 72 -31.12 10.91 -24.65
C PRO A 72 -30.67 10.37 -26.02
N GLY A 73 -31.11 9.16 -26.40
CA GLY A 73 -30.82 8.58 -27.71
C GLY A 73 -29.76 7.46 -27.76
N GLY A 74 -29.37 6.90 -26.62
CA GLY A 74 -28.89 5.51 -26.52
C GLY A 74 -27.73 5.12 -27.44
N SER A 75 -26.55 5.70 -27.24
CA SER A 75 -25.27 5.09 -27.64
C SER A 75 -24.17 5.72 -26.79
N LEU A 76 -23.46 4.91 -26.00
CA LEU A 76 -22.22 5.35 -25.37
C LEU A 76 -21.21 5.67 -26.49
N PRO A 77 -20.45 6.78 -26.41
CA PRO A 77 -19.33 6.99 -27.32
C PRO A 77 -18.42 5.74 -27.27
N PRO A 78 -17.98 5.21 -28.42
CA PRO A 78 -17.17 4.02 -28.47
C PRO A 78 -15.92 4.24 -27.62
N ILE A 79 -15.68 3.35 -26.65
CA ILE A 79 -14.48 3.37 -25.83
C ILE A 79 -13.29 3.28 -26.78
N ASP A 80 -12.50 4.34 -26.86
CA ASP A 80 -11.31 4.36 -27.70
C ASP A 80 -10.20 3.59 -26.98
N TYR A 81 -10.12 2.29 -27.29
CA TYR A 81 -9.11 1.40 -26.77
C TYR A 81 -7.68 1.85 -27.12
N LYS A 82 -7.51 2.61 -28.22
CA LYS A 82 -6.20 3.20 -28.56
C LYS A 82 -5.87 4.38 -27.66
N ALA A 83 -6.85 5.21 -27.32
CA ALA A 83 -6.65 6.31 -26.37
C ALA A 83 -6.37 5.79 -24.94
N LEU A 84 -7.01 4.70 -24.54
CA LEU A 84 -6.71 4.02 -23.28
C LEU A 84 -5.32 3.37 -23.31
N ALA A 85 -4.98 2.66 -24.38
CA ALA A 85 -3.66 2.04 -24.53
C ALA A 85 -2.54 3.08 -24.57
N SER A 86 -2.74 4.22 -25.24
CA SER A 86 -1.78 5.32 -25.25
C SER A 86 -1.66 5.98 -23.88
N SER A 87 -2.78 6.22 -23.19
CA SER A 87 -2.76 6.75 -21.82
C SER A 87 -2.06 5.80 -20.86
N LEU A 88 -2.28 4.49 -20.99
CA LEU A 88 -1.62 3.47 -20.19
C LEU A 88 -0.12 3.36 -20.53
N ALA A 89 0.26 3.49 -21.80
CA ALA A 89 1.65 3.51 -22.24
C ALA A 89 2.40 4.77 -21.79
N THR A 90 1.73 5.93 -21.81
CA THR A 90 2.28 7.18 -21.28
C THR A 90 2.42 7.11 -19.77
N LEU A 91 1.41 6.57 -19.07
CA LEU A 91 1.45 6.42 -17.63
C LEU A 91 2.51 5.39 -17.21
N SER A 92 2.58 4.24 -17.89
CA SER A 92 3.62 3.23 -17.65
C SER A 92 5.01 3.78 -17.96
N GLY A 93 5.18 4.56 -19.03
CA GLY A 93 6.42 5.27 -19.33
C GLY A 93 6.81 6.26 -18.21
N SER A 94 5.84 6.99 -17.66
CA SER A 94 6.08 7.93 -16.55
C SER A 94 6.44 7.19 -15.25
N VAL A 95 5.82 6.05 -14.98
CA VAL A 95 6.09 5.21 -13.80
C VAL A 95 7.45 4.53 -13.94
N VAL A 96 7.81 4.03 -15.12
CA VAL A 96 9.14 3.48 -15.42
C VAL A 96 10.21 4.58 -15.25
N GLY A 97 9.96 5.79 -15.75
CA GLY A 97 10.84 6.94 -15.54
C GLY A 97 10.95 7.37 -14.08
N ALA A 98 9.89 7.22 -13.30
CA ALA A 98 9.86 7.48 -11.86
C ALA A 98 10.39 6.30 -11.03
N THR A 99 10.62 5.12 -11.62
CA THR A 99 11.04 3.90 -10.90
C THR A 99 12.35 4.06 -10.14
N PRO A 100 13.38 4.77 -10.63
CA PRO A 100 14.58 5.03 -9.84
C PRO A 100 14.31 5.90 -8.60
N ALA A 101 13.44 6.91 -8.72
CA ALA A 101 13.04 7.76 -7.60
C ALA A 101 12.14 7.00 -6.61
N LEU A 102 11.21 6.19 -7.10
CA LEU A 102 10.36 5.31 -6.30
C LEU A 102 11.17 4.21 -5.62
N SER A 103 12.14 3.60 -6.30
CA SER A 103 13.06 2.62 -5.75
C SER A 103 13.98 3.26 -4.73
N ALA A 104 14.46 4.49 -4.96
CA ALA A 104 15.22 5.25 -3.98
C ALA A 104 14.37 5.63 -2.76
N LEU A 105 13.07 5.90 -2.94
CA LEU A 105 12.13 6.15 -1.84
C LEU A 105 11.82 4.86 -1.06
N LEU A 106 11.62 3.74 -1.76
CA LEU A 106 11.35 2.42 -1.18
C LEU A 106 12.59 1.79 -0.53
N SER A 107 13.81 2.09 -1.00
CA SER A 107 15.06 1.66 -0.37
C SER A 107 15.60 2.66 0.66
N SER A 108 15.03 3.87 0.69
CA SER A 108 15.30 4.89 1.70
C SER A 108 14.41 4.67 2.92
N SER A 109 14.81 5.30 4.02
CA SER A 109 14.16 5.56 5.32
C SER A 109 12.63 5.43 5.42
N LEU A 110 11.85 5.47 4.34
CA LEU A 110 10.42 5.17 4.30
C LEU A 110 10.10 3.67 4.47
N THR A 111 11.03 2.75 4.20
CA THR A 111 10.89 1.33 4.58
C THR A 111 11.38 1.04 6.00
N ASP A 112 11.97 2.02 6.70
CA ASP A 112 12.27 1.86 8.13
C ASP A 112 10.94 1.72 8.90
N PRO A 113 10.72 0.62 9.64
CA PRO A 113 9.53 0.45 10.47
C PRO A 113 9.23 1.65 11.37
N LYS A 114 10.27 2.38 11.82
CA LYS A 114 10.11 3.59 12.64
C LYS A 114 9.51 4.76 11.87
N ALA A 115 9.90 4.95 10.60
CA ALA A 115 9.33 6.02 9.78
C ALA A 115 7.87 5.71 9.42
N VAL A 116 7.56 4.46 9.10
CA VAL A 116 6.18 4.00 8.88
C VAL A 116 5.33 4.25 10.11
N GLN A 117 5.85 3.98 11.31
CA GLN A 117 5.15 4.22 12.57
C GLN A 117 4.88 5.71 12.81
N VAL A 118 5.83 6.60 12.54
CA VAL A 118 5.64 8.06 12.67
C VAL A 118 4.58 8.57 11.68
N ILE A 119 4.60 8.09 10.43
CA ILE A 119 3.61 8.45 9.41
C ILE A 119 2.22 7.95 9.82
N SER A 120 2.12 6.73 10.34
CA SER A 120 0.86 6.16 10.84
C SER A 120 0.30 6.93 12.03
N GLN A 121 1.14 7.32 12.99
CA GLN A 121 0.73 8.14 14.13
C GLN A 121 0.24 9.52 13.69
N LEU A 122 0.93 10.14 12.73
CA LEU A 122 0.51 11.43 12.16
C LEU A 122 -0.84 11.29 11.44
N ALA A 123 -1.01 10.26 10.60
CA ALA A 123 -2.28 9.99 9.92
C ALA A 123 -3.42 9.76 10.91
N GLY A 124 -3.18 9.00 11.98
CA GLY A 124 -4.14 8.79 13.07
C GLY A 124 -4.56 10.10 13.73
N ALA A 125 -3.59 10.95 14.10
CA ALA A 125 -3.86 12.26 14.71
C ALA A 125 -4.63 13.21 13.77
N LEU A 126 -4.41 13.12 12.45
CA LEU A 126 -5.16 13.90 11.45
C LEU A 126 -6.63 13.47 11.38
N VAL A 127 -6.88 12.17 11.35
CA VAL A 127 -8.25 11.62 11.30
C VAL A 127 -8.98 11.92 12.61
N GLU A 128 -8.32 11.70 13.75
CA GLU A 128 -8.86 12.00 15.08
C GLU A 128 -9.20 13.50 15.21
N GLY A 129 -8.30 14.39 14.79
CA GLY A 129 -8.55 15.82 14.78
C GLY A 129 -9.72 16.23 13.89
N ARG A 130 -9.92 15.54 12.75
CA ARG A 130 -11.08 15.78 11.88
C ARG A 130 -12.38 15.34 12.55
N GLU A 131 -12.41 14.15 13.14
CA GLU A 131 -13.57 13.66 13.88
C GLU A 131 -13.90 14.57 15.08
N GLN A 132 -12.89 15.12 15.76
CA GLN A 132 -13.08 16.03 16.90
C GLN A 132 -13.81 17.31 16.46
N ILE A 133 -13.42 17.90 15.32
CA ILE A 133 -14.05 19.10 14.77
C ILE A 133 -15.48 18.82 14.32
N ASP A 134 -15.72 17.64 13.73
CA ASP A 134 -17.06 17.24 13.29
C ASP A 134 -17.99 16.96 14.49
N ARG A 135 -17.47 16.51 15.64
CA ARG A 135 -18.24 16.30 16.90
C ARG A 135 -18.45 17.58 17.71
N ASP A 136 -17.43 18.42 17.83
CA ASP A 136 -17.48 19.70 18.56
C ASP A 136 -16.82 20.80 17.71
N PRO A 137 -17.61 21.55 16.91
CA PRO A 137 -17.10 22.57 16.00
C PRO A 137 -16.52 23.81 16.71
N ALA A 138 -16.39 23.81 18.04
CA ALA A 138 -15.92 24.94 18.81
C ALA A 138 -14.44 25.23 18.57
N ALA A 139 -14.14 25.95 17.48
CA ALA A 139 -12.82 26.53 17.24
C ALA A 139 -12.46 27.50 18.39
N PRO A 140 -11.17 27.62 18.75
CA PRO A 140 -10.72 28.56 19.77
C PRO A 140 -11.20 29.99 19.44
N SER A 141 -12.20 30.47 20.16
CA SER A 141 -12.83 31.76 19.86
C SER A 141 -11.99 32.91 20.44
N GLY A 142 -11.19 33.53 19.58
CA GLY A 142 -10.43 34.74 19.89
C GLY A 142 -9.09 34.53 20.60
N VAL A 143 -8.42 35.64 20.91
CA VAL A 143 -7.03 35.68 21.42
C VAL A 143 -6.88 34.93 22.76
N PHE A 144 -7.91 34.95 23.61
CA PHE A 144 -7.93 34.19 24.86
C PHE A 144 -8.12 32.68 24.65
N GLY A 145 -8.90 32.27 23.65
CA GLY A 145 -9.04 30.86 23.27
C GLY A 145 -7.72 30.28 22.75
N LEU A 146 -6.99 31.05 21.94
CA LEU A 146 -5.65 30.68 21.47
C LEU A 146 -4.63 30.57 22.60
N LEU A 147 -4.62 31.53 23.54
CA LEU A 147 -3.75 31.47 24.73
C LEU A 147 -4.06 30.26 25.61
N ARG A 148 -5.34 29.90 25.74
CA ARG A 148 -5.76 28.71 26.50
C ARG A 148 -5.35 27.43 25.79
N ALA A 149 -5.51 27.36 24.47
CA ALA A 149 -5.04 26.22 23.66
C ALA A 149 -3.52 26.06 23.75
N LEU A 150 -2.75 27.15 23.77
CA LEU A 150 -1.30 27.08 23.91
C LEU A 150 -0.84 26.62 25.30
N LYS A 151 -1.68 26.81 26.33
CA LYS A 151 -1.44 26.36 27.71
C LYS A 151 -1.86 24.90 27.93
N ASP A 152 -2.52 24.29 26.95
CA ASP A 152 -2.89 22.88 26.99
C ASP A 152 -1.63 21.99 26.98
N GLU A 153 -1.63 20.95 27.83
CA GLU A 153 -0.48 20.06 28.01
C GLU A 153 -0.22 19.19 26.77
N ASP A 154 -1.25 18.83 26.02
CA ASP A 154 -1.14 18.05 24.78
C ASP A 154 -0.59 18.92 23.65
N VAL A 155 -1.07 20.16 23.55
CA VAL A 155 -0.56 21.14 22.57
C VAL A 155 0.90 21.47 22.85
N ALA A 156 1.27 21.67 24.12
CA ALA A 156 2.66 21.92 24.51
C ALA A 156 3.59 20.75 24.15
N ARG A 157 3.15 19.50 24.37
CA ARG A 157 3.89 18.29 23.96
C ARG A 157 4.07 18.21 22.44
N GLY A 158 3.02 18.45 21.66
CA GLY A 158 3.08 18.44 20.20
C GLY A 158 4.03 19.51 19.64
N LEU A 159 3.94 20.74 20.14
CA LEU A 159 4.84 21.83 19.75
C LEU A 159 6.28 21.55 20.16
N GLY A 160 6.50 20.96 21.35
CA GLY A 160 7.82 20.53 21.81
C GLY A 160 8.46 19.50 20.87
N TYR A 161 7.68 18.53 20.38
CA TYR A 161 8.14 17.58 19.37
C TYR A 161 8.52 18.27 18.05
N LEU A 162 7.67 19.15 17.54
CA LEU A 162 7.93 19.90 16.29
C LEU A 162 9.22 20.74 16.37
N LEU A 163 9.46 21.38 17.51
CA LEU A 163 10.69 22.14 17.75
C LEU A 163 11.93 21.24 17.71
N GLN A 164 11.86 20.02 18.25
CA GLN A 164 12.97 19.08 18.20
C GLN A 164 13.20 18.51 16.80
N VAL A 165 12.13 18.26 16.03
CA VAL A 165 12.24 17.88 14.61
C VAL A 165 12.92 19.00 13.82
N ALA A 166 12.47 20.24 13.99
CA ALA A 166 13.08 21.41 13.34
C ALA A 166 14.58 21.55 13.71
N LYS A 167 14.93 21.33 14.99
CA LYS A 167 16.32 21.36 15.46
C LYS A 167 17.18 20.23 14.89
N ALA A 168 16.62 19.03 14.73
CA ALA A 168 17.32 17.92 14.10
C ALA A 168 17.56 18.18 12.61
N PHE A 169 16.54 18.67 11.91
CA PHE A 169 16.60 19.00 10.49
C PHE A 169 17.60 20.13 10.20
N GLY A 170 17.58 21.21 10.99
CA GLY A 170 18.53 22.32 10.85
C GLY A 170 19.99 21.90 11.06
N ARG A 171 20.26 20.92 11.94
CA ARG A 171 21.61 20.36 12.10
C ARG A 171 22.09 19.62 10.86
N GLN A 172 21.22 18.87 10.19
CA GLN A 172 21.56 18.20 8.93
C GLN A 172 21.89 19.21 7.82
N LEU A 173 21.07 20.27 7.69
CA LEU A 173 21.30 21.33 6.71
C LEU A 173 22.57 22.13 6.95
N GLY A 174 22.95 22.37 8.22
CA GLY A 174 24.20 23.06 8.57
C GLY A 174 25.45 22.18 8.48
N SER A 175 25.29 20.87 8.23
CA SER A 175 26.38 19.90 8.10
C SER A 175 26.63 19.44 6.65
N SER A 176 25.92 20.03 5.67
CA SER A 176 26.11 19.84 4.23
C SER A 176 26.76 21.04 3.58
#